data_AF-A0A7Y8G7V7-F1
#
_entry.id   AF-A0A7Y8G7V7-F1
#
_cell.length_a   1.000
_cell.length_b   1.000
_cell.length_c   1.000
_cell.angle_alpha   90.00
_cell.angle_beta   90.00
_cell.angle_gamma   90.00
#
_symmetry.space_group_name_H-M   'P 1'
#
loop_
_entity.id
_entity.type
_entity.pdbx_description
1 polymer ?
#
loop_
_entity_poly.entity_id
_entity_poly.type
_entity_poly.pdbx_seq_one_letter_code
_entity_poly.pdbx_strand_id
1 'polypeptide(L)'
;MKQYTSGSVPSGTGHALTRPLGTAPQARTSFSTVDFAHRATSAEPSLLDDNPSLGIFGATYQYIVDLPSTPEVTRNPVFVPHGDPIPAPDPTTGLRHYASRDYADTEDGTTVMVTHDPVTGEWHERAPDSRVTRGPALHWMAPTMTWRSGSPDSSSSTSSPGVSHSDSGSSLSHSTSSSSIPRTMSHVNLSSVTRIDPVWSLAPYKLVAGGAQTLSTAPTGFKSLMIGREQFFVDIHFGDLSGTVPHAKPDLYSVNTRGKRIRVGRVEPNGLYQVNSLRHYLPLGSDFCAVAFDSAGKHWSITCPQGTVLPDIRIEMGSAPDRWVPTLAVDNVLDLFQSSRQNRGYTSLVGPVDLAGNSHDRQVYSYMQNYLRQIIGFCDPSIRRAPMAMKGDMIDAYIWTNGYPYDCLTAIHAALAAGQPLPPGMPVFDALEGLGTVKCSKNGNFNVARISPERQLCYPDRTRSAAENILLVEWKKCRDAKDGKAQGERNEQMYEARLTEDGYTLLSGGTYGAGQNGFDRVFEGPTGNIYLLEVKHVSKKPSGELGNASLGSMTDARQMTDKWVRRVLGFSDPTSAANTAVSKALARGQLFKLLGTTTEDGQLILFKIDMSLVDF
;
A
#
# COMPACT_ATOMS: atom_id res chain seq x y z
N MET A 1 -35.58 -22.11 -12.94
CA MET A 1 -37.03 -21.83 -12.77
C MET A 1 -37.46 -22.25 -11.38
N LYS A 2 -37.82 -21.30 -10.52
CA LYS A 2 -38.69 -21.51 -9.36
C LYS A 2 -39.59 -20.27 -9.27
N GLN A 3 -40.86 -20.44 -9.58
CA GLN A 3 -41.91 -19.46 -9.32
C GLN A 3 -42.19 -19.44 -7.81
N TYR A 4 -42.34 -18.26 -7.23
CA TYR A 4 -42.90 -18.13 -5.88
C TYR A 4 -44.02 -17.11 -5.89
N THR A 5 -45.19 -17.60 -5.47
CA THR A 5 -46.45 -16.90 -5.28
C THR A 5 -46.38 -16.00 -4.04
N SER A 6 -46.81 -14.76 -4.19
CA SER A 6 -46.91 -13.75 -3.14
C SER A 6 -48.12 -14.01 -2.23
N GLY A 7 -47.87 -14.10 -0.91
CA GLY A 7 -48.90 -13.96 0.11
C GLY A 7 -48.83 -12.56 0.73
N SER A 8 -49.88 -11.77 0.54
CA SER A 8 -50.07 -10.42 1.08
C SER A 8 -50.70 -10.46 2.47
N VAL A 9 -50.10 -9.79 3.48
CA VAL A 9 -50.71 -9.47 4.79
C VAL A 9 -50.16 -8.10 5.27
N PRO A 10 -50.97 -7.23 5.93
CA PRO A 10 -50.89 -5.78 5.76
C PRO A 10 -50.00 -5.03 6.78
N SER A 11 -49.70 -3.79 6.38
CA SER A 11 -48.94 -2.72 7.03
C SER A 11 -49.47 -2.32 8.41
N GLY A 12 -48.59 -2.36 9.42
CA GLY A 12 -48.77 -1.78 10.76
C GLY A 12 -47.97 -0.48 10.93
N THR A 13 -48.59 0.46 11.62
CA THR A 13 -48.21 1.87 11.84
C THR A 13 -46.88 2.07 12.59
N GLY A 14 -46.14 3.10 12.17
CA GLY A 14 -44.81 3.45 12.67
C GLY A 14 -44.79 4.12 14.05
N HIS A 15 -43.70 3.87 14.77
CA HIS A 15 -43.25 4.68 15.89
C HIS A 15 -41.89 5.31 15.53
N ALA A 16 -41.85 6.63 15.56
CA ALA A 16 -40.64 7.42 15.44
C ALA A 16 -39.79 7.27 16.71
N LEU A 17 -38.50 6.94 16.54
CA LEU A 17 -37.51 7.02 17.61
C LEU A 17 -36.46 8.08 17.26
N THR A 18 -36.41 9.08 18.13
CA THR A 18 -35.55 10.25 18.19
C THR A 18 -34.05 9.92 18.17
N ARG A 19 -33.31 10.68 17.36
CA ARG A 19 -31.85 10.67 17.19
C ARG A 19 -31.13 11.40 18.35
N PRO A 20 -30.15 10.79 19.05
CA PRO A 20 -29.18 11.55 19.82
C PRO A 20 -28.07 12.07 18.89
N LEU A 21 -27.80 13.38 18.94
CA LEU A 21 -26.56 13.96 18.42
C LEU A 21 -25.42 13.57 19.37
N GLY A 22 -24.50 12.72 18.90
CA GLY A 22 -23.22 12.45 19.55
C GLY A 22 -22.09 12.55 18.53
N THR A 23 -21.06 13.32 18.85
CA THR A 23 -19.82 13.48 18.07
C THR A 23 -19.12 12.15 17.82
N ALA A 24 -18.60 11.96 16.60
CA ALA A 24 -17.86 10.75 16.20
C ALA A 24 -16.61 10.53 17.07
N PRO A 25 -16.33 9.31 17.54
CA PRO A 25 -15.10 8.99 18.24
C PRO A 25 -13.89 9.01 17.28
N GLN A 26 -12.75 9.50 17.76
CA GLN A 26 -11.48 9.49 17.03
C GLN A 26 -10.98 8.05 16.77
N ALA A 27 -10.45 7.81 15.57
CA ALA A 27 -9.85 6.54 15.18
C ALA A 27 -8.65 6.18 16.08
N ARG A 28 -8.55 4.90 16.48
CA ARG A 28 -7.37 4.39 17.21
C ARG A 28 -6.18 4.30 16.24
N THR A 29 -5.16 5.09 16.51
CA THR A 29 -3.88 5.09 15.76
C THR A 29 -2.87 4.06 16.28
N SER A 30 -3.15 3.34 17.37
CA SER A 30 -2.21 2.39 17.98
C SER A 30 -2.86 1.03 18.24
N PHE A 31 -2.21 -0.05 17.80
CA PHE A 31 -2.61 -1.44 18.07
C PHE A 31 -1.67 -2.06 19.10
N SER A 32 -2.23 -2.69 20.14
CA SER A 32 -1.50 -3.66 20.96
C SER A 32 -1.75 -5.05 20.39
N THR A 33 -0.71 -5.83 20.10
CA THR A 33 -0.86 -7.20 19.57
C THR A 33 0.34 -8.07 19.94
N VAL A 34 0.05 -9.29 20.44
CA VAL A 34 1.01 -10.36 20.75
C VAL A 34 0.91 -11.48 19.70
N ASP A 35 2.05 -12.11 19.43
CA ASP A 35 2.32 -13.12 18.39
C ASP A 35 1.74 -14.51 18.72
N PHE A 36 1.27 -15.24 17.71
CA PHE A 36 0.97 -16.68 17.78
C PHE A 36 1.75 -17.42 16.68
N ALA A 37 3.07 -17.45 16.84
CA ALA A 37 3.94 -18.35 16.10
C ALA A 37 4.37 -19.55 16.96
N HIS A 38 3.46 -20.24 17.67
CA HIS A 38 3.78 -21.53 18.30
C HIS A 38 2.75 -22.62 17.99
N ARG A 39 3.23 -23.56 17.17
CA ARG A 39 2.72 -24.91 17.00
C ARG A 39 2.68 -25.60 18.37
N ALA A 40 1.55 -26.21 18.70
CA ALA A 40 1.30 -26.88 19.96
C ALA A 40 2.40 -27.91 20.33
N THR A 41 2.98 -27.76 21.51
CA THR A 41 3.55 -28.85 22.29
C THR A 41 2.96 -28.80 23.69
N SER A 42 2.59 -29.99 24.18
CA SER A 42 1.83 -30.29 25.39
C SER A 42 2.33 -29.59 26.66
N ALA A 43 1.39 -29.25 27.54
CA ALA A 43 1.59 -28.62 28.84
C ALA A 43 2.15 -29.56 29.91
N GLU A 44 2.91 -28.99 30.86
CA GLU A 44 2.80 -29.25 32.31
C GLU A 44 3.37 -28.06 33.13
N PRO A 45 2.98 -27.88 34.42
CA PRO A 45 2.76 -26.56 35.03
C PRO A 45 3.70 -26.19 36.19
N SER A 46 3.81 -24.89 36.52
CA SER A 46 4.15 -24.36 37.86
C SER A 46 3.81 -22.85 37.91
N LEU A 47 2.86 -22.38 38.72
CA LEU A 47 2.80 -22.06 40.16
C LEU A 47 3.24 -20.60 40.49
N LEU A 48 2.25 -19.79 40.92
CA LEU A 48 2.30 -18.69 41.92
C LEU A 48 3.20 -17.46 41.59
N ASP A 49 2.87 -16.20 41.86
CA ASP A 49 2.16 -15.60 43.00
C ASP A 49 1.53 -14.23 42.64
N ASP A 50 0.55 -13.86 43.48
CA ASP A 50 -0.14 -12.58 43.60
C ASP A 50 0.77 -11.41 44.02
N ASN A 51 0.46 -10.17 43.58
CA ASN A 51 0.00 -9.12 44.52
C ASN A 51 -0.49 -7.82 43.82
N PRO A 52 -1.54 -7.16 44.35
CA PRO A 52 -2.08 -5.89 43.89
C PRO A 52 -1.71 -4.70 44.79
N SER A 53 -1.81 -3.48 44.25
CA SER A 53 -1.90 -2.15 44.89
C SER A 53 -1.23 -1.12 43.97
N LEU A 54 -1.51 0.19 43.91
CA LEU A 54 -2.48 1.14 44.44
C LEU A 54 -2.21 2.43 43.62
N GLY A 55 -3.17 3.38 43.54
CA GLY A 55 -2.78 4.80 43.36
C GLY A 55 -3.58 5.64 42.37
N ILE A 56 -4.73 6.15 42.82
CA ILE A 56 -5.47 7.28 42.26
C ILE A 56 -4.78 8.60 42.63
N PHE A 57 -4.63 9.55 41.69
CA PHE A 57 -4.68 11.03 41.82
C PHE A 57 -4.66 11.61 40.38
N GLY A 58 -5.38 12.64 39.93
CA GLY A 58 -6.21 13.65 40.58
C GLY A 58 -5.70 15.08 40.28
N ALA A 59 -6.36 15.78 39.33
CA ALA A 59 -6.35 17.25 39.07
C ALA A 59 -5.05 17.86 38.45
N THR A 60 -5.02 18.98 37.71
CA THR A 60 -5.91 20.16 37.60
C THR A 60 -5.54 20.97 36.32
N TYR A 61 -6.49 21.72 35.75
CA TYR A 61 -6.26 22.76 34.74
C TYR A 61 -5.71 24.04 35.38
N GLN A 62 -4.72 24.69 34.75
CA GLN A 62 -4.39 26.11 34.94
C GLN A 62 -4.09 26.76 33.59
N TYR A 63 -4.83 27.81 33.27
CA TYR A 63 -4.45 28.87 32.33
C TYR A 63 -3.72 29.96 33.12
N ILE A 64 -2.74 30.63 32.51
CA ILE A 64 -2.64 32.11 32.43
C ILE A 64 -1.42 32.49 31.60
N VAL A 65 -1.66 33.49 30.76
CA VAL A 65 -0.79 34.24 29.87
C VAL A 65 0.19 35.07 30.69
N ASP A 66 1.49 34.97 30.41
CA ASP A 66 2.48 36.06 30.58
C ASP A 66 3.75 35.71 29.79
N LEU A 67 4.02 36.47 28.73
CA LEU A 67 5.24 36.41 27.92
C LEU A 67 6.26 37.42 28.44
N PRO A 68 7.51 37.01 28.73
CA PRO A 68 8.68 37.88 28.58
C PRO A 68 9.30 37.70 27.18
N SER A 69 9.72 38.82 26.61
CA SER A 69 10.40 38.96 25.32
C SER A 69 11.64 38.07 25.15
N THR A 70 11.87 37.63 23.91
CA THR A 70 13.00 36.83 23.44
C THR A 70 14.37 37.43 23.80
N PRO A 71 15.31 36.66 24.38
CA PRO A 71 16.72 37.04 24.34
C PRO A 71 17.37 36.64 23.00
N GLU A 72 18.38 37.41 22.59
CA GLU A 72 19.19 37.23 21.38
C GLU A 72 19.75 35.81 21.26
N VAL A 73 19.61 35.22 20.06
CA VAL A 73 20.21 33.93 19.72
C VAL A 73 21.69 34.15 19.41
N THR A 74 22.55 33.97 20.40
CA THR A 74 23.95 33.56 20.14
C THR A 74 23.94 32.11 19.67
N ARG A 75 24.27 31.88 18.39
CA ARG A 75 24.44 30.54 17.81
C ARG A 75 25.71 29.91 18.41
N ASN A 76 25.54 28.92 19.29
CA ASN A 76 26.66 28.09 19.73
C ASN A 76 27.08 27.12 18.61
N PRO A 77 28.38 26.75 18.53
CA PRO A 77 28.86 25.73 17.61
C PRO A 77 28.15 24.39 17.86
N VAL A 78 27.80 23.69 16.78
CA VAL A 78 27.11 22.40 16.82
C VAL A 78 28.04 21.35 17.42
N PHE A 79 27.87 21.05 18.71
CA PHE A 79 28.40 19.82 19.31
C PHE A 79 27.43 18.67 19.06
N VAL A 80 27.95 17.58 18.48
CA VAL A 80 27.21 16.33 18.20
C VAL A 80 26.81 15.65 19.53
N PRO A 81 25.65 14.99 19.65
CA PRO A 81 25.11 14.49 20.94
C PRO A 81 25.89 13.36 21.62
N HIS A 82 26.95 12.83 21.01
CA HIS A 82 27.65 11.63 21.49
C HIS A 82 29.18 11.76 21.35
N GLY A 83 29.81 12.64 22.14
CA GLY A 83 31.15 12.47 22.74
C GLY A 83 32.41 12.22 21.89
N ASP A 84 32.32 11.78 20.65
CA ASP A 84 33.47 11.46 19.80
C ASP A 84 33.84 12.68 18.92
N PRO A 85 35.12 13.07 18.85
CA PRO A 85 35.55 14.19 18.03
C PRO A 85 35.42 13.86 16.54
N ILE A 86 34.85 14.80 15.78
CA ILE A 86 34.78 14.71 14.31
C ILE A 86 36.21 14.61 13.74
N PRO A 87 36.49 13.68 12.78
CA PRO A 87 37.81 13.52 12.17
C PRO A 87 38.35 14.83 11.56
N ALA A 88 39.67 14.93 11.41
CA ALA A 88 40.33 16.05 10.73
C ALA A 88 39.82 16.18 9.27
N PRO A 89 39.76 17.39 8.70
CA PRO A 89 39.26 17.61 7.35
C PRO A 89 40.23 17.01 6.32
N ASP A 90 39.68 16.51 5.22
CA ASP A 90 40.46 16.05 4.08
C ASP A 90 41.27 17.22 3.50
N PRO A 91 42.59 17.09 3.29
CA PRO A 91 43.44 18.21 2.89
C PRO A 91 43.24 18.65 1.43
N THR A 92 42.56 17.85 0.61
CA THR A 92 42.30 18.15 -0.80
C THR A 92 40.93 18.79 -1.03
N THR A 93 39.93 18.37 -0.26
CA THR A 93 38.54 18.79 -0.39
C THR A 93 38.05 19.65 0.76
N GLY A 94 38.71 19.60 1.92
CA GLY A 94 38.30 20.34 3.11
C GLY A 94 37.12 19.76 3.87
N LEU A 95 36.63 18.58 3.47
CA LEU A 95 35.46 17.96 4.06
C LEU A 95 35.84 17.01 5.18
N ARG A 96 35.00 16.93 6.21
CA ARG A 96 35.08 15.93 7.26
C ARG A 96 33.94 14.93 7.05
N HIS A 97 34.28 13.66 6.87
CA HIS A 97 33.27 12.61 6.78
C HIS A 97 33.12 11.91 8.13
N TYR A 98 31.90 11.93 8.69
CA TYR A 98 31.60 11.27 9.95
C TYR A 98 30.15 10.78 10.00
N ALA A 99 29.95 9.51 10.37
CA ALA A 99 28.64 8.87 10.47
C ALA A 99 27.76 9.07 9.21
N SER A 100 28.35 8.86 8.02
CA SER A 100 27.70 9.00 6.71
C SER A 100 27.19 10.40 6.39
N ARG A 101 27.80 11.44 6.99
CA ARG A 101 27.51 12.86 6.75
C ARG A 101 28.81 13.60 6.47
N ASP A 102 28.69 14.65 5.67
CA ASP A 102 29.81 15.54 5.37
C ASP A 102 29.68 16.85 6.15
N TYR A 103 30.81 17.33 6.68
CA TYR A 103 30.92 18.59 7.40
C TYR A 103 32.03 19.44 6.81
N ALA A 104 31.86 20.75 6.90
CA ALA A 104 32.81 21.75 6.43
C ALA A 104 33.08 22.75 7.53
N ASP A 105 34.36 23.09 7.73
CA ASP A 105 34.74 24.22 8.57
C ASP A 105 34.62 25.50 7.76
N THR A 106 33.83 26.45 8.23
CA THR A 106 33.64 27.73 7.56
C THR A 106 34.61 28.78 8.10
N GLU A 107 34.83 29.85 7.33
CA GLU A 107 35.78 30.92 7.68
C GLU A 107 35.45 31.64 9.00
N ASP A 108 34.18 31.61 9.45
CA ASP A 108 33.76 32.18 10.73
C ASP A 108 34.13 31.30 11.95
N GLY A 109 34.80 30.16 11.71
CA GLY A 109 35.25 29.23 12.72
C GLY A 109 34.20 28.17 13.10
N THR A 110 33.04 28.14 12.43
CA THR A 110 32.00 27.13 12.69
C THR A 110 32.15 25.91 11.78
N THR A 111 31.94 24.72 12.35
CA THR A 111 31.78 23.49 11.57
C THR A 111 30.30 23.28 11.29
N VAL A 112 29.92 23.26 10.02
CA VAL A 112 28.55 23.07 9.57
C VAL A 112 28.41 21.77 8.80
N MET A 113 27.23 21.14 8.85
CA MET A 113 26.93 20.00 8.01
C MET A 113 26.63 20.49 6.59
N VAL A 114 27.15 19.78 5.59
CA VAL A 114 27.01 20.16 4.18
C VAL A 114 26.45 19.02 3.34
N THR A 115 25.93 19.35 2.17
CA THR A 115 25.49 18.37 1.18
C THR A 115 25.84 18.86 -0.21
N HIS A 116 26.21 17.92 -1.08
CA HIS A 116 26.47 18.19 -2.49
C HIS A 116 25.14 18.17 -3.26
N ASP A 117 24.84 19.24 -4.00
CA ASP A 117 23.72 19.27 -4.92
C ASP A 117 24.12 18.57 -6.23
N PRO A 118 23.52 17.42 -6.57
CA PRO A 118 23.88 16.66 -7.77
C PRO A 118 23.44 17.33 -9.08
N VAL A 119 22.57 18.34 -9.02
CA VAL A 119 22.06 19.07 -10.19
C VAL A 119 22.99 20.21 -10.57
N THR A 120 23.49 20.95 -9.58
CA THR A 120 24.38 22.11 -9.80
C THR A 120 25.86 21.77 -9.64
N GLY A 121 26.19 20.71 -8.90
CA GLY A 121 27.56 20.36 -8.51
C GLY A 121 28.12 21.22 -7.36
N GLU A 122 27.27 22.02 -6.71
CA GLU A 122 27.66 22.93 -5.64
C GLU A 122 27.42 22.31 -4.25
N TRP A 123 28.20 22.76 -3.26
CA TRP A 123 28.03 22.36 -1.87
C TRP A 123 27.19 23.40 -1.12
N HIS A 124 26.26 22.95 -0.29
CA HIS A 124 25.41 23.85 0.50
C HIS A 124 25.37 23.43 1.97
N GLU A 125 25.16 24.41 2.85
CA GLU A 125 24.88 24.15 4.26
C GLU A 125 23.56 23.39 4.42
N ARG A 126 23.52 22.52 5.44
CA ARG A 126 22.39 21.66 5.75
C ARG A 126 22.14 21.64 7.25
N ALA A 127 20.91 21.94 7.68
CA ALA A 127 20.51 21.80 9.07
C ALA A 127 20.51 20.32 9.52
N PRO A 128 20.87 19.99 10.78
CA PRO A 128 20.99 18.62 11.30
C PRO A 128 19.78 17.70 11.05
N ASP A 129 18.60 18.30 10.92
CA ASP A 129 17.25 17.73 10.85
C ASP A 129 16.54 17.95 9.49
N SER A 130 17.19 18.61 8.52
CA SER A 130 16.63 18.85 7.17
C SER A 130 17.30 17.98 6.11
N ARG A 131 16.56 17.57 5.05
CA ARG A 131 17.10 16.94 3.82
C ARG A 131 17.21 17.91 2.64
N VAL A 132 16.76 19.16 2.81
CA VAL A 132 16.73 20.19 1.75
C VAL A 132 17.94 21.11 1.91
N THR A 133 18.64 21.41 0.80
CA THR A 133 19.70 22.43 0.74
C THR A 133 19.13 23.78 1.18
N ARG A 134 19.81 24.48 2.09
CA ARG A 134 19.46 25.86 2.43
C ARG A 134 20.73 26.70 2.52
N GLY A 135 20.64 27.90 1.98
CA GLY A 135 21.71 28.89 2.03
C GLY A 135 22.54 28.96 0.74
N PRO A 136 23.41 29.97 0.65
CA PRO A 136 24.28 30.19 -0.50
C PRO A 136 25.23 28.99 -0.73
N ALA A 137 25.69 28.82 -1.97
CA ALA A 137 26.73 27.85 -2.29
C ALA A 137 28.00 28.13 -1.49
N LEU A 138 28.60 27.07 -0.99
CA LEU A 138 29.86 27.05 -0.27
C LEU A 138 30.96 26.64 -1.23
N HIS A 139 32.07 27.36 -1.19
CA HIS A 139 33.25 27.09 -2.00
C HIS A 139 34.47 26.83 -1.13
N TRP A 140 35.24 25.80 -1.51
CA TRP A 140 36.43 25.37 -0.80
C TRP A 140 37.60 26.34 -1.02
N MET A 141 38.22 26.80 0.08
CA MET A 141 39.39 27.67 0.07
C MET A 141 40.62 26.90 0.55
N ALA A 142 41.34 26.28 -0.38
CA ALA A 142 42.54 25.49 -0.10
C ALA A 142 43.62 26.21 0.76
N PRO A 143 43.88 27.54 0.61
CA PRO A 143 44.91 28.23 1.42
C PRO A 143 44.58 28.33 2.92
N THR A 144 43.30 28.46 3.26
CA THR A 144 42.83 28.63 4.65
C THR A 144 42.26 27.35 5.25
N MET A 145 42.15 26.31 4.42
CA MET A 145 41.45 25.06 4.72
C MET A 145 40.02 25.24 5.28
N THR A 146 39.29 26.22 4.73
CA THR A 146 37.90 26.54 5.13
C THR A 146 36.98 26.71 3.93
N TRP A 147 35.67 26.71 4.18
CA TRP A 147 34.61 26.92 3.20
C TRP A 147 33.95 28.29 3.37
N ARG A 148 33.60 28.95 2.26
CA ARG A 148 33.01 30.30 2.27
C ARG A 148 31.76 30.39 1.40
N SER A 149 30.78 31.17 1.85
CA SER A 149 29.60 31.52 1.06
C SER A 149 29.88 32.73 0.16
N GLY A 150 29.79 32.56 -1.16
CA GLY A 150 29.94 33.65 -2.14
C GLY A 150 30.67 33.25 -3.43
N SER A 151 30.30 33.86 -4.57
CA SER A 151 30.84 33.54 -5.89
C SER A 151 32.38 33.67 -5.97
N PRO A 152 33.05 32.91 -6.85
CA PRO A 152 34.52 32.76 -6.87
C PRO A 152 35.33 34.02 -7.23
N ASP A 153 34.70 35.19 -7.39
CA ASP A 153 35.36 36.44 -7.75
C ASP A 153 34.78 37.61 -6.93
N SER A 154 35.34 37.84 -5.75
CA SER A 154 35.26 39.16 -5.11
C SER A 154 36.52 39.40 -4.29
N SER A 155 37.62 39.60 -5.02
CA SER A 155 38.72 40.40 -4.51
C SER A 155 38.42 41.88 -4.76
N SER A 156 38.65 42.68 -3.72
CA SER A 156 38.75 44.15 -3.68
C SER A 156 37.48 45.01 -3.44
N SER A 157 37.46 45.52 -2.22
CA SER A 157 37.31 46.95 -1.84
C SER A 157 35.97 47.68 -1.92
N THR A 158 35.58 48.14 -0.73
CA THR A 158 35.06 49.47 -0.34
C THR A 158 33.57 49.82 -0.44
N SER A 159 33.10 50.33 0.70
CA SER A 159 32.00 51.29 0.99
C SER A 159 30.55 50.82 1.10
N SER A 160 30.05 50.86 2.34
CA SER A 160 28.63 51.08 2.75
C SER A 160 28.11 52.47 2.30
N PRO A 161 26.86 52.90 2.62
CA PRO A 161 25.56 52.21 2.67
C PRO A 161 24.47 52.98 1.87
N GLY A 162 23.28 52.40 1.67
CA GLY A 162 22.14 53.10 1.06
C GLY A 162 20.79 52.58 1.50
N VAL A 163 20.27 53.11 2.60
CA VAL A 163 18.87 53.01 3.03
C VAL A 163 17.99 53.75 2.01
N SER A 164 16.86 53.17 1.62
CA SER A 164 15.72 53.92 1.07
C SER A 164 14.40 53.17 1.30
N HIS A 165 13.67 53.65 2.30
CA HIS A 165 12.22 53.48 2.44
C HIS A 165 11.50 54.18 1.30
N SER A 166 10.35 53.64 0.88
CA SER A 166 9.27 54.43 0.27
C SER A 166 7.94 53.71 0.48
N ASP A 167 7.24 54.15 1.52
CA ASP A 167 5.80 54.00 1.72
C ASP A 167 5.03 54.93 0.77
N SER A 168 3.89 54.46 0.26
CA SER A 168 2.69 55.22 -0.14
C SER A 168 1.64 54.17 -0.51
N GLY A 169 0.43 54.08 0.06
CA GLY A 169 -0.37 55.09 0.71
C GLY A 169 -1.76 55.08 0.07
N SER A 170 -2.68 54.32 0.68
CA SER A 170 -4.15 54.46 0.69
C SER A 170 -4.97 54.46 -0.62
N SER A 171 -5.94 53.54 -0.67
CA SER A 171 -7.36 53.91 -0.78
C SER A 171 -8.28 52.74 -0.39
N LEU A 172 -9.01 52.94 0.71
CA LEU A 172 -10.12 52.11 1.17
C LEU A 172 -11.33 52.32 0.25
N SER A 173 -11.89 51.22 -0.27
CA SER A 173 -13.28 51.20 -0.76
C SER A 173 -13.95 49.93 -0.23
N HIS A 174 -14.96 50.14 0.62
CA HIS A 174 -15.84 49.09 1.13
C HIS A 174 -16.65 48.48 -0.02
N SER A 175 -16.54 47.17 -0.19
CA SER A 175 -17.51 46.38 -0.93
C SER A 175 -17.63 45.01 -0.29
N THR A 176 -18.78 44.81 0.35
CA THR A 176 -19.27 43.53 0.83
C THR A 176 -19.25 42.50 -0.31
N SER A 177 -18.42 41.48 -0.19
CA SER A 177 -18.47 40.30 -1.05
C SER A 177 -18.01 39.10 -0.24
N SER A 178 -18.95 38.16 -0.07
CA SER A 178 -18.77 36.86 0.55
C SER A 178 -17.49 36.20 0.07
N SER A 179 -16.56 35.95 0.98
CA SER A 179 -15.35 35.18 0.71
C SER A 179 -15.70 33.70 0.59
N SER A 180 -16.25 33.30 -0.55
CA SER A 180 -16.07 31.93 -1.04
C SER A 180 -14.61 31.81 -1.48
N ILE A 181 -13.72 31.45 -0.56
CA ILE A 181 -12.37 31.01 -0.92
C ILE A 181 -12.56 29.72 -1.73
N PRO A 182 -12.25 29.67 -3.03
CA PRO A 182 -12.05 28.39 -3.67
C PRO A 182 -10.76 27.87 -3.05
N ARG A 183 -10.89 26.88 -2.15
CA ARG A 183 -9.75 26.15 -1.63
C ARG A 183 -9.22 25.30 -2.78
N THR A 184 -8.48 25.92 -3.70
CA THR A 184 -7.68 25.23 -4.70
C THR A 184 -6.65 24.45 -3.89
N MET A 185 -6.92 23.17 -3.66
CA MET A 185 -5.92 22.26 -3.09
C MET A 185 -4.71 22.35 -3.99
N SER A 186 -3.60 22.88 -3.47
CA SER A 186 -2.31 22.79 -4.15
C SER A 186 -2.05 21.30 -4.36
N HIS A 187 -2.16 20.84 -5.60
CA HIS A 187 -1.91 19.45 -5.93
C HIS A 187 -0.45 19.16 -5.62
N VAL A 188 -0.19 18.14 -4.79
CA VAL A 188 1.18 17.67 -4.60
C VAL A 188 1.65 17.12 -5.93
N ASN A 189 2.72 17.72 -6.44
CA ASN A 189 3.32 17.27 -7.68
C ASN A 189 4.24 16.09 -7.36
N LEU A 190 3.83 14.88 -7.71
CA LEU A 190 4.68 13.71 -7.53
C LEU A 190 6.00 13.82 -8.33
N SER A 191 6.08 14.68 -9.34
CA SER A 191 7.31 14.92 -10.10
C SER A 191 8.37 15.70 -9.32
N SER A 192 8.06 16.27 -8.15
CA SER A 192 9.03 16.94 -7.28
C SER A 192 9.50 16.07 -6.11
N VAL A 193 9.12 14.79 -6.07
CA VAL A 193 9.53 13.85 -5.03
C VAL A 193 10.97 13.41 -5.27
N THR A 194 11.80 13.41 -4.23
CA THR A 194 13.18 12.92 -4.34
C THR A 194 13.15 11.42 -4.56
N ARG A 195 13.75 10.98 -5.65
CA ARG A 195 13.81 9.56 -5.97
C ARG A 195 14.91 8.90 -5.13
N ILE A 196 14.50 8.02 -4.21
CA ILE A 196 15.41 7.15 -3.43
C ILE A 196 15.64 5.82 -4.17
N ASP A 197 14.62 5.32 -4.86
CA ASP A 197 14.73 4.06 -5.60
C ASP A 197 15.62 4.20 -6.83
N PRO A 198 16.41 3.17 -7.18
CA PRO A 198 17.14 3.17 -8.44
C PRO A 198 16.24 3.37 -9.65
N VAL A 199 16.80 3.92 -10.73
CA VAL A 199 16.15 3.95 -12.04
C VAL A 199 16.24 2.55 -12.65
N TRP A 200 15.13 1.82 -12.61
CA TRP A 200 15.07 0.47 -13.17
C TRP A 200 14.83 0.52 -14.68
N SER A 201 15.82 0.05 -15.44
CA SER A 201 15.63 -0.30 -16.85
C SER A 201 15.60 -1.81 -16.99
N LEU A 202 14.49 -2.37 -17.44
CA LEU A 202 14.35 -3.83 -17.61
C LEU A 202 14.93 -4.31 -18.96
N ALA A 203 15.18 -3.41 -19.91
CA ALA A 203 15.68 -3.78 -21.24
C ALA A 203 17.01 -4.57 -21.19
N PRO A 204 17.99 -4.22 -20.35
CA PRO A 204 19.24 -4.99 -20.22
C PRO A 204 19.08 -6.38 -19.60
N TYR A 205 17.99 -6.62 -18.86
CA TYR A 205 17.72 -7.91 -18.21
C TYR A 205 16.99 -8.90 -19.13
N LYS A 206 16.48 -8.42 -20.28
CA LYS A 206 15.76 -9.25 -21.23
C LYS A 206 16.67 -10.34 -21.78
N LEU A 207 16.19 -11.57 -21.74
CA LEU A 207 16.84 -12.70 -22.38
C LEU A 207 16.73 -12.54 -23.90
N VAL A 208 17.86 -12.37 -24.56
CA VAL A 208 17.91 -12.21 -26.01
C VAL A 208 17.46 -13.50 -26.69
N ALA A 209 16.36 -13.42 -27.45
CA ALA A 209 15.99 -14.44 -28.42
C ALA A 209 17.03 -14.44 -29.54
N GLY A 210 17.96 -15.40 -29.53
CA GLY A 210 19.01 -15.48 -30.54
C GLY A 210 18.43 -15.68 -31.95
N GLY A 211 18.97 -14.94 -32.93
CA GLY A 211 18.61 -15.12 -34.35
C GLY A 211 19.05 -16.49 -34.90
N ALA A 212 18.22 -17.03 -35.79
CA ALA A 212 18.43 -18.26 -36.57
C ALA A 212 18.62 -19.56 -35.75
N GLN A 213 17.69 -19.88 -34.85
CA GLN A 213 17.39 -21.29 -34.58
C GLN A 213 16.28 -21.76 -35.53
N THR A 214 16.38 -23.00 -35.99
CA THR A 214 15.28 -23.71 -36.65
C THR A 214 14.13 -23.83 -35.66
N LEU A 215 13.23 -22.85 -35.68
CA LEU A 215 12.01 -22.86 -34.89
C LEU A 215 11.22 -24.10 -35.29
N SER A 216 11.01 -24.99 -34.33
CA SER A 216 10.10 -26.10 -34.53
C SER A 216 8.69 -25.51 -34.66
N THR A 217 7.94 -25.93 -35.67
CA THR A 217 6.54 -25.53 -35.81
C THR A 217 5.80 -25.89 -34.53
N ALA A 218 5.03 -24.94 -33.99
CA ALA A 218 4.26 -25.20 -32.79
C ALA A 218 3.34 -26.42 -33.02
N PRO A 219 3.36 -27.42 -32.12
CA PRO A 219 2.43 -28.54 -32.21
C PRO A 219 0.98 -28.04 -32.22
N THR A 220 0.09 -28.74 -32.92
CA THR A 220 -1.34 -28.39 -32.97
C THR A 220 -1.91 -28.23 -31.55
N GLY A 221 -2.58 -27.11 -31.30
CA GLY A 221 -3.14 -26.77 -29.98
C GLY A 221 -2.16 -26.08 -29.02
N PHE A 222 -0.97 -25.70 -29.49
CA PHE A 222 0.03 -25.00 -28.67
C PHE A 222 0.44 -23.69 -29.30
N LYS A 223 0.77 -22.70 -28.45
CA LYS A 223 1.50 -21.50 -28.86
C LYS A 223 2.97 -21.65 -28.48
N SER A 224 3.84 -21.21 -29.38
CA SER A 224 5.27 -21.15 -29.11
C SER A 224 5.61 -19.92 -28.30
N LEU A 225 6.57 -20.06 -27.38
CA LEU A 225 7.20 -18.96 -26.67
C LEU A 225 8.72 -19.17 -26.67
N MET A 226 9.46 -18.08 -26.72
CA MET A 226 10.93 -18.09 -26.64
C MET A 226 11.35 -17.60 -25.27
N ILE A 227 12.10 -18.40 -24.51
CA ILE A 227 12.76 -17.96 -23.28
C ILE A 227 14.25 -17.96 -23.57
N GLY A 228 14.79 -16.76 -23.84
CA GLY A 228 16.11 -16.62 -24.42
C GLY A 228 16.24 -17.40 -25.71
N ARG A 229 17.23 -18.30 -25.79
CA ARG A 229 17.50 -19.13 -26.97
C ARG A 229 16.73 -20.45 -26.98
N GLU A 230 15.87 -20.72 -26.01
CA GLU A 230 15.14 -21.99 -25.94
C GLU A 230 13.68 -21.78 -26.34
N GLN A 231 13.19 -22.65 -27.24
CA GLN A 231 11.79 -22.66 -27.66
C GLN A 231 10.98 -23.58 -26.75
N PHE A 232 9.91 -23.04 -26.19
CA PHE A 232 8.94 -23.77 -25.40
C PHE A 232 7.54 -23.63 -25.97
N PHE A 233 6.63 -24.46 -25.47
CA PHE A 233 5.24 -24.51 -25.87
C PHE A 233 4.36 -24.53 -24.63
N VAL A 234 3.33 -23.70 -24.65
CA VAL A 234 2.19 -23.81 -23.74
C VAL A 234 0.95 -24.07 -24.58
N ASP A 235 -0.06 -24.64 -23.95
CA ASP A 235 -1.37 -24.80 -24.59
C ASP A 235 -1.84 -23.45 -25.16
N ILE A 236 -2.43 -23.48 -26.36
CA ILE A 236 -2.88 -22.27 -27.06
C ILE A 236 -3.94 -21.52 -26.26
N HIS A 237 -4.71 -22.23 -25.43
CA HIS A 237 -5.72 -21.68 -24.53
C HIS A 237 -5.15 -21.35 -23.13
N PHE A 238 -3.84 -21.51 -22.90
CA PHE A 238 -3.21 -21.06 -21.67
C PHE A 238 -3.28 -19.54 -21.55
N GLY A 239 -3.85 -19.05 -20.44
CA GLY A 239 -4.12 -17.62 -20.23
C GLY A 239 -5.34 -17.10 -20.99
N ASP A 240 -6.07 -17.95 -21.72
CA ASP A 240 -7.34 -17.57 -22.33
C ASP A 240 -8.38 -17.32 -21.22
N LEU A 241 -8.94 -16.11 -21.21
CA LEU A 241 -9.96 -15.63 -20.26
C LEU A 241 -11.41 -15.60 -20.84
N SER A 242 -11.65 -16.01 -22.10
CA SER A 242 -12.95 -15.98 -22.84
C SER A 242 -14.14 -16.80 -22.28
N GLY A 243 -14.05 -18.13 -22.15
CA GLY A 243 -15.10 -18.97 -21.52
C GLY A 243 -15.32 -20.28 -22.26
N THR A 244 -14.91 -20.28 -23.52
CA THR A 244 -15.35 -21.20 -24.56
C THR A 244 -14.53 -22.48 -24.66
N VAL A 245 -13.44 -22.57 -23.90
CA VAL A 245 -12.48 -23.68 -23.89
C VAL A 245 -12.07 -24.01 -22.46
N PRO A 246 -11.87 -25.30 -22.12
CA PRO A 246 -11.38 -25.71 -20.80
C PRO A 246 -10.09 -24.99 -20.41
N HIS A 247 -9.93 -24.70 -19.12
CA HIS A 247 -8.68 -24.12 -18.63
C HIS A 247 -7.53 -25.07 -18.93
N ALA A 248 -6.65 -24.63 -19.82
CA ALA A 248 -5.43 -25.34 -20.11
C ALA A 248 -4.61 -25.53 -18.84
N LYS A 249 -3.99 -26.70 -18.72
CA LYS A 249 -3.01 -26.94 -17.66
C LYS A 249 -1.87 -25.93 -17.82
N PRO A 250 -1.33 -25.38 -16.72
CA PRO A 250 -0.23 -24.44 -16.76
C PRO A 250 1.09 -25.17 -17.04
N ASP A 251 1.11 -26.17 -17.93
CA ASP A 251 2.27 -27.00 -18.20
C ASP A 251 3.10 -26.40 -19.34
N LEU A 252 4.42 -26.44 -19.18
CA LEU A 252 5.38 -26.02 -20.18
C LEU A 252 6.00 -27.24 -20.85
N TYR A 253 6.07 -27.22 -22.17
CA TYR A 253 6.59 -28.31 -22.98
C TYR A 253 7.76 -27.88 -23.86
N SER A 254 8.63 -28.82 -24.19
CA SER A 254 9.61 -28.71 -25.26
C SER A 254 9.50 -29.91 -26.21
N VAL A 255 10.19 -29.83 -27.34
CA VAL A 255 10.28 -30.93 -28.32
C VAL A 255 11.70 -31.48 -28.26
N ASN A 256 11.84 -32.79 -28.02
CA ASN A 256 13.15 -33.42 -28.00
C ASN A 256 13.71 -33.64 -29.42
N THR A 257 14.95 -34.13 -29.52
CA THR A 257 15.64 -34.41 -30.80
C THR A 257 14.93 -35.42 -31.71
N ARG A 258 13.94 -36.17 -31.18
CA ARG A 258 13.11 -37.13 -31.92
C ARG A 258 11.73 -36.56 -32.30
N GLY A 259 11.51 -35.26 -32.12
CA GLY A 259 10.22 -34.61 -32.41
C GLY A 259 9.12 -34.89 -31.37
N LYS A 260 9.44 -35.56 -30.24
CA LYS A 260 8.44 -35.88 -29.21
C LYS A 260 8.31 -34.74 -28.19
N ARG A 261 7.07 -34.36 -27.91
CA ARG A 261 6.71 -33.40 -26.85
C ARG A 261 7.01 -33.99 -25.47
N ILE A 262 7.74 -33.25 -24.65
CA ILE A 262 8.05 -33.58 -23.25
C ILE A 262 7.64 -32.43 -22.34
N ARG A 263 7.05 -32.74 -21.19
CA ARG A 263 6.77 -31.74 -20.15
C ARG A 263 8.07 -31.38 -19.48
N VAL A 264 8.44 -30.11 -19.52
CA VAL A 264 9.70 -29.60 -18.97
C VAL A 264 9.48 -28.61 -17.84
N GLY A 265 8.25 -28.14 -17.63
CA GLY A 265 8.02 -27.11 -16.64
C GLY A 265 6.56 -26.79 -16.42
N ARG A 266 6.32 -25.65 -15.78
CA ARG A 266 4.99 -25.10 -15.56
C ARG A 266 5.02 -23.59 -15.39
N VAL A 267 3.87 -22.96 -15.56
CA VAL A 267 3.61 -21.62 -15.03
C VAL A 267 3.11 -21.76 -13.59
N GLU A 268 3.78 -21.07 -12.68
CA GLU A 268 3.47 -21.07 -11.26
C GLU A 268 2.28 -20.16 -10.95
N PRO A 269 1.60 -20.35 -9.80
CA PRO A 269 0.49 -19.49 -9.40
C PRO A 269 0.87 -18.01 -9.26
N ASN A 270 2.13 -17.66 -9.08
CA ASN A 270 2.59 -16.27 -9.03
C ASN A 270 2.93 -15.69 -10.43
N GLY A 271 2.61 -16.43 -11.51
CA GLY A 271 2.89 -16.03 -12.89
C GLY A 271 4.31 -16.30 -13.38
N LEU A 272 5.21 -16.83 -12.53
CA LEU A 272 6.57 -17.20 -12.95
C LEU A 272 6.57 -18.48 -13.79
N TYR A 273 7.44 -18.51 -14.80
CA TYR A 273 7.64 -19.66 -15.65
C TYR A 273 8.77 -20.50 -15.08
N GLN A 274 8.44 -21.68 -14.55
CA GLN A 274 9.39 -22.64 -14.03
C GLN A 274 9.77 -23.65 -15.11
N VAL A 275 11.07 -23.81 -15.36
CA VAL A 275 11.65 -24.76 -16.33
C VAL A 275 12.60 -25.72 -15.61
N ASN A 276 12.45 -27.01 -15.87
CA ASN A 276 13.19 -28.13 -15.29
C ASN A 276 13.24 -28.11 -13.75
N SER A 277 12.19 -27.57 -13.12
CA SER A 277 12.05 -27.40 -11.66
C SER A 277 13.08 -26.48 -10.98
N LEU A 278 14.03 -25.90 -11.73
CA LEU A 278 15.17 -25.16 -11.17
C LEU A 278 15.27 -23.73 -11.68
N ARG A 279 14.90 -23.49 -12.94
CA ARG A 279 15.04 -22.17 -13.58
C ARG A 279 13.70 -21.46 -13.57
N HIS A 280 13.69 -20.21 -13.15
CA HIS A 280 12.48 -19.40 -13.11
C HIS A 280 12.63 -18.17 -14.00
N TYR A 281 11.54 -17.79 -14.64
CA TYR A 281 11.51 -16.66 -15.56
C TYR A 281 10.27 -15.80 -15.34
N LEU A 282 10.48 -14.49 -15.40
CA LEU A 282 9.42 -13.48 -15.35
C LEU A 282 9.09 -13.03 -16.78
N PRO A 283 7.83 -13.11 -17.24
CA PRO A 283 7.45 -12.57 -18.55
C PRO A 283 7.47 -11.03 -18.55
N LEU A 284 8.03 -10.44 -19.61
CA LEU A 284 8.06 -9.00 -19.87
C LEU A 284 7.60 -8.72 -21.32
N GLY A 285 6.29 -8.51 -21.49
CA GLY A 285 5.71 -8.41 -22.83
C GLY A 285 5.83 -9.74 -23.58
N SER A 286 6.51 -9.74 -24.73
CA SER A 286 6.85 -10.97 -25.47
C SER A 286 8.18 -11.61 -25.05
N ASP A 287 8.95 -10.94 -24.19
CA ASP A 287 10.28 -11.38 -23.74
C ASP A 287 10.21 -11.96 -22.31
N PHE A 288 11.36 -12.40 -21.80
CA PHE A 288 11.51 -12.93 -20.44
C PHE A 288 12.78 -12.41 -19.78
N CYS A 289 12.77 -12.35 -18.45
CA CYS A 289 13.96 -12.19 -17.62
C CYS A 289 14.16 -13.43 -16.76
N ALA A 290 15.43 -13.74 -16.45
CA ALA A 290 15.74 -14.75 -15.44
C ALA A 290 15.44 -14.20 -14.05
N VAL A 291 14.88 -15.05 -13.19
CA VAL A 291 14.69 -14.74 -11.77
C VAL A 291 15.23 -15.86 -10.90
N ALA A 292 15.70 -15.49 -9.72
CA ALA A 292 16.16 -16.41 -8.69
C ALA A 292 15.45 -16.12 -7.37
N PHE A 293 15.18 -17.17 -6.60
CA PHE A 293 14.65 -17.04 -5.25
C PHE A 293 15.80 -17.00 -4.25
N ASP A 294 15.93 -15.90 -3.51
CA ASP A 294 16.79 -15.84 -2.34
C ASP A 294 16.06 -16.50 -1.16
N SER A 295 16.57 -17.65 -0.72
CA SER A 295 16.01 -18.39 0.40
C SER A 295 16.27 -17.75 1.75
N ALA A 296 17.34 -16.95 1.89
CA ALA A 296 17.66 -16.25 3.13
C ALA A 296 16.72 -15.07 3.35
N GLY A 297 16.59 -14.21 2.33
CA GLY A 297 15.67 -13.07 2.35
C GLY A 297 14.22 -13.41 2.00
N LYS A 298 13.93 -14.65 1.59
CA LYS A 298 12.61 -15.14 1.14
C LYS A 298 11.96 -14.26 0.07
N HIS A 299 12.73 -13.82 -0.93
CA HIS A 299 12.26 -12.95 -2.00
C HIS A 299 12.73 -13.42 -3.38
N TRP A 300 12.08 -12.92 -4.42
CA TRP A 300 12.50 -13.12 -5.79
C TRP A 300 13.35 -11.95 -6.26
N SER A 301 14.34 -12.22 -7.10
CA SER A 301 15.18 -11.21 -7.72
C SER A 301 15.28 -11.44 -9.22
N ILE A 302 15.12 -10.39 -10.01
CA ILE A 302 15.51 -10.38 -11.42
C ILE A 302 17.04 -10.36 -11.46
N THR A 303 17.62 -11.40 -12.06
CA THR A 303 19.07 -11.57 -12.07
C THR A 303 19.68 -10.92 -13.30
N CYS A 304 20.84 -10.29 -13.11
CA CYS A 304 21.60 -9.75 -14.22
C CYS A 304 22.06 -10.88 -15.18
N PRO A 305 22.10 -10.63 -16.51
CA PRO A 305 22.70 -11.57 -17.43
C PRO A 305 24.17 -11.84 -17.10
N GLN A 306 24.62 -13.08 -17.27
CA GLN A 306 26.02 -13.45 -17.01
C GLN A 306 27.00 -12.56 -17.78
N GLY A 307 28.01 -12.05 -17.08
CA GLY A 307 29.04 -11.18 -17.66
C GLY A 307 28.68 -9.70 -17.70
N THR A 308 27.55 -9.29 -17.10
CA THR A 308 27.19 -7.88 -16.91
C THR A 308 27.43 -7.44 -15.46
N VAL A 309 27.65 -6.14 -15.23
CA VAL A 309 27.88 -5.54 -13.90
C VAL A 309 26.59 -4.89 -13.35
N LEU A 310 25.43 -5.35 -13.80
CA LEU A 310 24.15 -4.79 -13.37
C LEU A 310 23.75 -5.38 -12.01
N PRO A 311 23.15 -4.59 -11.11
CA PRO A 311 22.65 -5.11 -9.85
C PRO A 311 21.42 -6.00 -10.09
N ASP A 312 21.19 -6.97 -9.20
CA ASP A 312 19.93 -7.70 -9.20
C ASP A 312 18.78 -6.79 -8.70
N ILE A 313 17.57 -7.00 -9.23
CA ILE A 313 16.39 -6.25 -8.84
C ILE A 313 15.52 -7.12 -7.95
N ARG A 314 15.46 -6.82 -6.65
CA ARG A 314 14.52 -7.48 -5.74
C ARG A 314 13.09 -7.11 -6.12
N ILE A 315 12.23 -8.12 -6.28
CA ILE A 315 10.83 -7.95 -6.69
C ILE A 315 9.87 -8.65 -5.73
N GLU A 316 8.67 -8.11 -5.69
CA GLU A 316 7.53 -8.63 -4.93
C GLU A 316 6.24 -8.52 -5.73
N MET A 317 5.19 -9.17 -5.26
CA MET A 317 3.87 -9.11 -5.92
C MET A 317 3.35 -7.68 -5.91
N GLY A 318 2.89 -7.22 -7.08
CA GLY A 318 2.26 -5.93 -7.29
C GLY A 318 0.74 -6.01 -7.19
N SER A 319 0.04 -5.37 -8.13
CA SER A 319 -1.40 -5.20 -8.07
C SER A 319 -2.22 -6.45 -8.39
N ALA A 320 -1.61 -7.57 -8.78
CA ALA A 320 -2.28 -8.82 -9.07
C ALA A 320 -1.32 -10.02 -8.90
N PRO A 321 -1.84 -11.26 -8.79
CA PRO A 321 -1.02 -12.46 -8.61
C PRO A 321 0.09 -12.72 -9.64
N ASP A 322 0.09 -12.05 -10.78
CA ASP A 322 1.05 -12.19 -11.88
C ASP A 322 1.73 -10.85 -12.24
N ARG A 323 1.52 -9.83 -11.41
CA ARG A 323 2.18 -8.52 -11.51
C ARG A 323 3.25 -8.41 -10.46
N TRP A 324 4.34 -7.74 -10.81
CA TRP A 324 5.52 -7.62 -9.97
C TRP A 324 6.01 -6.19 -9.97
N VAL A 325 6.50 -5.74 -8.82
CA VAL A 325 7.12 -4.43 -8.61
C VAL A 325 8.42 -4.61 -7.84
N PRO A 326 9.36 -3.65 -7.91
CA PRO A 326 10.51 -3.62 -7.01
C PRO A 326 10.06 -3.59 -5.55
N THR A 327 10.81 -4.26 -4.68
CA THR A 327 10.62 -4.15 -3.23
C THR A 327 10.91 -2.73 -2.74
N LEU A 328 10.36 -2.35 -1.58
CA LEU A 328 10.74 -1.09 -0.95
C LEU A 328 12.24 -1.05 -0.64
N ALA A 329 12.90 0.09 -0.86
CA ALA A 329 14.29 0.32 -0.53
C ALA A 329 14.51 0.54 0.99
N VAL A 330 14.06 -0.42 1.82
CA VAL A 330 14.04 -0.33 3.29
C VAL A 330 15.39 0.10 3.87
N ASP A 331 16.48 -0.44 3.34
CA ASP A 331 17.85 -0.14 3.78
C ASP A 331 18.21 1.35 3.60
N ASN A 332 17.56 2.05 2.67
CA ASN A 332 17.75 3.47 2.40
C ASN A 332 16.74 4.37 3.12
N VAL A 333 15.74 3.79 3.80
CA VAL A 333 14.64 4.52 4.46
C VAL A 333 14.43 4.07 5.91
N LEU A 334 15.50 3.70 6.62
CA LEU A 334 15.44 3.19 8.01
C LEU A 334 14.70 4.13 8.97
N ASP A 335 14.94 5.45 8.89
CA ASP A 335 14.23 6.44 9.73
C ASP A 335 12.72 6.43 9.46
N LEU A 336 12.35 6.33 8.18
CA LEU A 336 10.94 6.24 7.79
C LEU A 336 10.36 4.92 8.30
N PHE A 337 11.07 3.80 8.16
CA PHE A 337 10.61 2.52 8.70
C PHE A 337 10.43 2.56 10.22
N GLN A 338 11.35 3.21 10.94
CA GLN A 338 11.24 3.41 12.38
C GLN A 338 10.04 4.29 12.75
N SER A 339 9.78 5.37 12.01
CA SER A 339 8.58 6.18 12.21
C SER A 339 7.29 5.39 11.89
N SER A 340 7.32 4.49 10.91
CA SER A 340 6.22 3.58 10.61
C SER A 340 5.96 2.62 11.77
N ARG A 341 7.02 2.05 12.39
CA ARG A 341 6.88 1.22 13.61
C ARG A 341 6.15 1.99 14.71
N GLN A 342 6.57 3.22 14.98
CA GLN A 342 5.95 4.09 15.99
C GLN A 342 4.48 4.37 15.67
N ASN A 343 4.16 4.76 14.43
CA ASN A 343 2.80 5.03 13.97
C ASN A 343 1.89 3.79 14.00
N ARG A 344 2.46 2.58 13.97
CA ARG A 344 1.73 1.33 14.13
C ARG A 344 1.60 0.87 15.58
N GLY A 345 2.21 1.59 16.53
CA GLY A 345 2.21 1.26 17.96
C GLY A 345 3.35 0.36 18.41
N TYR A 346 4.33 0.05 17.54
CA TYR A 346 5.51 -0.77 17.86
C TYR A 346 6.68 0.10 18.35
N THR A 347 6.43 0.96 19.34
CA THR A 347 7.39 1.97 19.82
C THR A 347 8.64 1.36 20.47
N SER A 348 8.54 0.14 21.00
CA SER A 348 9.67 -0.59 21.59
C SER A 348 10.60 -1.25 20.57
N LEU A 349 10.18 -1.36 19.31
CA LEU A 349 10.94 -2.02 18.27
C LEU A 349 11.91 -1.00 17.63
N VAL A 350 13.21 -1.14 17.92
CA VAL A 350 14.27 -0.24 17.43
C VAL A 350 15.42 -1.08 16.87
N GLY A 351 16.11 -0.57 15.86
CA GLY A 351 17.26 -1.24 15.26
C GLY A 351 16.95 -1.84 13.88
N PRO A 352 17.76 -2.80 13.40
CA PRO A 352 17.68 -3.31 12.03
C PRO A 352 16.31 -3.90 11.72
N VAL A 353 15.96 -3.90 10.43
CA VAL A 353 14.69 -4.46 9.95
C VAL A 353 14.87 -5.94 9.65
N ASP A 354 14.03 -6.80 10.23
CA ASP A 354 14.02 -8.25 9.99
C ASP A 354 12.70 -8.69 9.37
N LEU A 355 12.59 -8.59 8.05
CA LEU A 355 11.40 -9.06 7.33
C LEU A 355 11.28 -10.60 7.35
N ALA A 356 12.37 -11.34 7.48
CA ALA A 356 12.38 -12.80 7.37
C ALA A 356 11.89 -13.48 8.66
N GLY A 357 12.28 -12.96 9.82
CA GLY A 357 11.96 -13.47 11.15
C GLY A 357 10.84 -12.71 11.86
N ASN A 358 10.79 -11.38 11.76
CA ASN A 358 9.91 -10.57 12.60
C ASN A 358 8.52 -10.30 11.97
N SER A 359 7.45 -10.69 12.68
CA SER A 359 6.06 -10.53 12.24
C SER A 359 5.61 -9.07 12.20
N HIS A 360 6.05 -8.25 13.15
CA HIS A 360 5.77 -6.81 13.22
C HIS A 360 6.45 -6.05 12.09
N ASP A 361 7.72 -6.34 11.78
CA ASP A 361 8.41 -5.70 10.66
C ASP A 361 7.73 -5.99 9.34
N ARG A 362 7.26 -7.22 9.12
CA ARG A 362 6.47 -7.51 7.92
C ARG A 362 5.12 -6.77 7.90
N GLN A 363 4.49 -6.54 9.05
CA GLN A 363 3.24 -5.75 9.13
C GLN A 363 3.50 -4.27 8.84
N VAL A 364 4.60 -3.72 9.35
CA VAL A 364 5.05 -2.35 9.08
C VAL A 364 5.41 -2.18 7.60
N TYR A 365 6.12 -3.15 7.02
CA TYR A 365 6.41 -3.17 5.60
C TYR A 365 5.14 -3.14 4.75
N SER A 366 4.16 -4.01 5.03
CA SER A 366 2.88 -4.01 4.32
C SER A 366 2.08 -2.72 4.51
N TYR A 367 2.15 -2.10 5.70
CA TYR A 367 1.56 -0.78 5.92
C TYR A 367 2.21 0.28 5.02
N MET A 368 3.54 0.37 5.01
CA MET A 368 4.27 1.33 4.18
C MET A 368 3.97 1.11 2.70
N GLN A 369 4.03 -0.14 2.24
CA GLN A 369 3.76 -0.52 0.87
C GLN A 369 2.36 -0.08 0.44
N ASN A 370 1.34 -0.40 1.23
CA ASN A 370 -0.04 -0.01 0.94
C ASN A 370 -0.22 1.51 0.94
N TYR A 371 0.38 2.23 1.89
CA TYR A 371 0.22 3.69 1.96
C TYR A 371 0.94 4.40 0.81
N LEU A 372 2.15 3.95 0.44
CA LEU A 372 2.87 4.51 -0.71
C LEU A 372 2.11 4.28 -2.02
N ARG A 373 1.52 3.09 -2.20
CA ARG A 373 0.65 2.78 -3.35
C ARG A 373 -0.61 3.63 -3.36
N GLN A 374 -1.22 3.87 -2.20
CA GLN A 374 -2.35 4.79 -2.06
C GLN A 374 -1.96 6.22 -2.42
N ILE A 375 -0.81 6.72 -1.95
CA ILE A 375 -0.32 8.07 -2.27
C ILE A 375 -0.17 8.23 -3.78
N ILE A 376 0.40 7.24 -4.49
CA ILE A 376 0.48 7.24 -5.95
C ILE A 376 -0.93 7.33 -6.57
N GLY A 377 -1.83 6.43 -6.17
CA GLY A 377 -3.20 6.37 -6.70
C GLY A 377 -4.04 7.62 -6.42
N PHE A 378 -3.74 8.34 -5.35
CA PHE A 378 -4.43 9.56 -4.93
C PHE A 378 -3.84 10.83 -5.56
N CYS A 379 -2.52 10.93 -5.63
CA CYS A 379 -1.84 12.17 -6.04
C CYS A 379 -1.67 12.27 -7.56
N ASP A 380 -1.51 11.15 -8.28
CA ASP A 380 -1.44 11.17 -9.75
C ASP A 380 -2.85 11.41 -10.34
N PRO A 381 -3.09 12.52 -11.07
CA PRO A 381 -4.42 12.83 -11.59
C PRO A 381 -4.94 11.83 -12.62
N SER A 382 -4.05 11.19 -13.38
CA SER A 382 -4.41 10.19 -14.39
C SER A 382 -4.85 8.89 -13.72
N ILE A 383 -4.10 8.44 -12.70
CA ILE A 383 -4.42 7.23 -11.94
C ILE A 383 -5.68 7.46 -11.10
N ARG A 384 -5.80 8.61 -10.42
CA ARG A 384 -6.94 8.93 -9.57
C ARG A 384 -8.27 8.87 -10.33
N ARG A 385 -8.29 9.35 -11.58
CA ARG A 385 -9.49 9.39 -12.43
C ARG A 385 -9.74 8.09 -13.20
N ALA A 386 -8.77 7.19 -13.26
CA ALA A 386 -8.90 5.93 -13.98
C ALA A 386 -9.96 5.02 -13.33
N PRO A 387 -10.68 4.19 -14.13
CA PRO A 387 -11.57 3.17 -13.59
C PRO A 387 -10.86 2.27 -12.58
N MET A 388 -11.57 1.82 -11.55
CA MET A 388 -10.99 1.06 -10.45
C MET A 388 -10.24 -0.20 -10.91
N ALA A 389 -10.74 -0.88 -11.95
CA ALA A 389 -10.11 -2.08 -12.52
C ALA A 389 -8.71 -1.81 -13.14
N MET A 390 -8.41 -0.57 -13.53
CA MET A 390 -7.14 -0.19 -14.17
C MET A 390 -6.12 0.41 -13.19
N LYS A 391 -6.57 0.93 -12.04
CA LYS A 391 -5.69 1.68 -11.13
C LYS A 391 -4.47 0.88 -10.67
N GLY A 392 -4.66 -0.41 -10.34
CA GLY A 392 -3.57 -1.27 -9.89
C GLY A 392 -2.42 -1.37 -10.90
N ASP A 393 -2.74 -1.69 -12.15
CA ASP A 393 -1.75 -1.79 -13.23
C ASP A 393 -1.04 -0.44 -13.48
N MET A 394 -1.75 0.69 -13.36
CA MET A 394 -1.16 2.02 -13.50
C MET A 394 -0.23 2.39 -12.34
N ILE A 395 -0.58 2.00 -11.10
CA ILE A 395 0.29 2.19 -9.92
C ILE A 395 1.56 1.37 -10.06
N ASP A 396 1.46 0.11 -10.48
CA ASP A 396 2.63 -0.74 -10.70
C ASP A 396 3.55 -0.15 -11.78
N ALA A 397 2.99 0.32 -12.90
CA ALA A 397 3.74 1.00 -13.96
C ALA A 397 4.41 2.28 -13.46
N TYR A 398 3.73 3.05 -12.61
CA TYR A 398 4.30 4.23 -11.96
C TYR A 398 5.51 3.85 -11.11
N ILE A 399 5.42 2.80 -10.28
CA ILE A 399 6.51 2.37 -9.40
C ILE A 399 7.75 1.98 -10.21
N TRP A 400 7.58 1.23 -11.29
CA TRP A 400 8.70 0.89 -12.18
C TRP A 400 9.39 2.14 -12.75
N THR A 401 8.59 3.12 -13.15
CA THR A 401 9.09 4.33 -13.83
C THR A 401 9.72 5.31 -12.85
N ASN A 402 9.07 5.55 -11.71
CA ASN A 402 9.37 6.68 -10.82
C ASN A 402 9.84 6.27 -9.42
N GLY A 403 9.67 5.00 -9.03
CA GLY A 403 9.85 4.54 -7.66
C GLY A 403 8.66 4.88 -6.74
N TYR A 404 8.81 4.58 -5.46
CA TYR A 404 7.85 4.91 -4.42
C TYR A 404 8.08 6.33 -3.87
N PRO A 405 7.00 7.06 -3.53
CA PRO A 405 7.11 8.43 -3.06
C PRO A 405 7.40 8.50 -1.54
N TYR A 406 8.58 8.07 -1.10
CA TYR A 406 8.93 7.99 0.33
C TYR A 406 8.83 9.33 1.05
N ASP A 407 9.27 10.43 0.43
CA ASP A 407 9.23 11.77 1.04
C ASP A 407 7.80 12.19 1.41
N CYS A 408 6.81 11.80 0.61
CA CYS A 408 5.40 12.04 0.92
C CYS A 408 4.97 11.33 2.20
N LEU A 409 5.37 10.07 2.36
CA LEU A 409 5.07 9.30 3.57
C LEU A 409 5.83 9.85 4.78
N THR A 410 7.09 10.26 4.60
CA THR A 410 7.86 10.96 5.64
C THR A 410 7.15 12.24 6.11
N ALA A 411 6.65 13.06 5.18
CA ALA A 411 5.91 14.29 5.51
C ALA A 411 4.59 13.99 6.26
N ILE A 412 3.86 12.95 5.84
CA ILE A 412 2.68 12.47 6.57
C ILE A 412 3.05 12.06 7.99
N HIS A 413 4.12 11.27 8.17
CA HIS A 413 4.55 10.80 9.48
C HIS A 413 5.00 11.93 10.39
N ALA A 414 5.73 12.92 9.86
CA ALA A 414 6.12 14.11 10.61
C ALA A 414 4.88 14.90 11.09
N ALA A 415 3.87 15.07 10.24
CA ALA A 415 2.62 15.73 10.63
C ALA A 415 1.88 14.95 11.72
N LEU A 416 1.76 13.63 11.58
CA LEU A 416 1.13 12.75 12.58
C LEU A 416 1.86 12.81 13.93
N ALA A 417 3.19 12.74 13.93
CA ALA A 417 4.01 12.83 15.13
C ALA A 417 3.86 14.20 15.85
N ALA A 418 3.69 15.28 15.07
CA ALA A 418 3.45 16.62 15.60
C ALA A 418 1.99 16.91 15.98
N GLY A 419 1.08 15.93 15.85
CA GLY A 419 -0.36 16.11 16.08
C GLY A 419 -1.01 17.12 15.13
N GLN A 420 -0.41 17.33 13.96
CA GLN A 420 -0.86 18.30 12.95
C GLN A 420 -1.76 17.63 11.90
N PRO A 421 -2.61 18.39 11.19
CA PRO A 421 -3.30 17.90 10.00
C PRO A 421 -2.30 17.38 8.97
N LEU A 422 -2.71 16.39 8.16
CA LEU A 422 -1.89 15.88 7.08
C LEU A 422 -1.52 17.00 6.10
N PRO A 423 -0.33 16.93 5.46
CA PRO A 423 0.07 17.89 4.45
C PRO A 423 -1.00 18.06 3.36
N PRO A 424 -1.24 19.29 2.86
CA PRO A 424 -2.24 19.52 1.81
C PRO A 424 -2.03 18.58 0.62
N GLY A 425 -3.10 17.89 0.19
CA GLY A 425 -3.06 16.97 -0.94
C GLY A 425 -2.60 15.54 -0.60
N MET A 426 -2.25 15.25 0.66
CA MET A 426 -1.95 13.87 1.11
C MET A 426 -3.21 13.15 1.58
N PRO A 427 -3.38 11.85 1.22
CA PRO A 427 -4.52 11.06 1.69
C PRO A 427 -4.34 10.63 3.14
N VAL A 428 -5.45 10.47 3.86
CA VAL A 428 -5.49 9.66 5.10
C VAL A 428 -5.33 8.19 4.72
N PHE A 429 -4.60 7.42 5.54
CA PHE A 429 -4.40 6.00 5.28
C PHE A 429 -5.72 5.24 5.14
N ASP A 430 -5.87 4.55 4.00
CA ASP A 430 -6.93 3.60 3.71
C ASP A 430 -6.26 2.30 3.25
N ALA A 431 -6.35 1.27 4.09
CA ALA A 431 -5.67 0.00 3.84
C ALA A 431 -6.18 -0.73 2.59
N LEU A 432 -7.39 -0.46 2.10
CA LEU A 432 -7.94 -1.10 0.89
C LEU A 432 -7.45 -0.42 -0.38
N GLU A 433 -7.18 0.88 -0.38
CA GLU A 433 -6.72 1.60 -1.57
C GLU A 433 -5.40 1.06 -2.10
N GLY A 434 -4.45 0.80 -1.20
CA GLY A 434 -3.10 0.31 -1.53
C GLY A 434 -3.04 -1.13 -2.05
N LEU A 435 -4.07 -1.96 -1.81
CA LEU A 435 -4.05 -3.37 -2.18
C LEU A 435 -4.02 -3.61 -3.70
N GLY A 436 -3.61 -4.80 -4.10
CA GLY A 436 -3.87 -5.31 -5.44
C GLY A 436 -5.35 -5.67 -5.63
N THR A 437 -5.76 -5.85 -6.87
CA THR A 437 -7.11 -6.25 -7.26
C THR A 437 -7.06 -7.62 -7.89
N VAL A 438 -7.83 -8.57 -7.35
CA VAL A 438 -7.88 -9.94 -7.85
C VAL A 438 -8.94 -10.06 -8.93
N LYS A 439 -8.54 -10.45 -10.14
CA LYS A 439 -9.47 -10.76 -11.23
C LYS A 439 -10.14 -12.11 -10.99
N CYS A 440 -11.46 -12.16 -11.20
CA CYS A 440 -12.19 -13.42 -11.14
C CYS A 440 -11.77 -14.36 -12.28
N SER A 441 -11.98 -15.66 -12.11
CA SER A 441 -12.02 -16.58 -13.25
C SER A 441 -13.26 -16.30 -14.11
N LYS A 442 -13.31 -16.86 -15.33
CA LYS A 442 -14.46 -16.74 -16.24
C LYS A 442 -15.77 -17.29 -15.65
N ASN A 443 -15.65 -18.26 -14.74
CA ASN A 443 -16.76 -18.80 -13.99
C ASN A 443 -17.02 -18.00 -12.71
N GLY A 444 -16.54 -16.75 -12.62
CA GLY A 444 -16.71 -15.83 -11.50
C GLY A 444 -16.25 -16.36 -10.14
N ASN A 445 -15.29 -17.29 -10.16
CA ASN A 445 -14.72 -17.87 -8.95
C ASN A 445 -13.36 -17.24 -8.63
N PHE A 446 -13.01 -17.20 -7.34
CA PHE A 446 -11.74 -16.75 -6.81
C PHE A 446 -11.05 -17.91 -6.09
N ASN A 447 -9.78 -18.17 -6.40
CA ASN A 447 -8.99 -19.21 -5.74
C ASN A 447 -8.39 -18.65 -4.45
N VAL A 448 -9.07 -18.85 -3.33
CA VAL A 448 -8.67 -18.25 -2.04
C VAL A 448 -7.32 -18.78 -1.57
N ALA A 449 -6.99 -20.04 -1.84
CA ALA A 449 -5.68 -20.60 -1.49
C ALA A 449 -4.52 -19.89 -2.19
N ARG A 450 -4.74 -19.32 -3.38
CA ARG A 450 -3.74 -18.51 -4.10
C ARG A 450 -3.65 -17.08 -3.56
N ILE A 451 -4.74 -16.57 -2.98
CA ILE A 451 -4.87 -15.17 -2.59
C ILE A 451 -4.42 -14.97 -1.14
N SER A 452 -4.88 -15.82 -0.23
CA SER A 452 -4.70 -15.65 1.21
C SER A 452 -3.25 -15.55 1.71
N PRO A 453 -2.24 -16.18 1.07
CA PRO A 453 -0.84 -15.99 1.49
C PRO A 453 -0.27 -14.62 1.13
N GLU A 454 -0.88 -13.91 0.17
CA GLU A 454 -0.31 -12.73 -0.48
C GLU A 454 -0.77 -11.44 0.20
N ARG A 455 0.10 -10.85 1.02
CA ARG A 455 -0.19 -9.64 1.81
C ARG A 455 -0.58 -8.43 0.95
N GLN A 456 -0.07 -8.34 -0.27
CA GLN A 456 -0.41 -7.26 -1.19
C GLN A 456 -1.84 -7.40 -1.74
N LEU A 457 -2.45 -8.58 -1.67
CA LEU A 457 -3.81 -8.82 -2.16
C LEU A 457 -4.85 -8.82 -1.03
N CYS A 458 -4.43 -9.11 0.20
CA CYS A 458 -5.32 -9.22 1.34
C CYS A 458 -5.25 -7.99 2.25
N TYR A 459 -6.42 -7.61 2.75
CA TYR A 459 -6.55 -6.64 3.82
C TYR A 459 -5.68 -7.08 5.02
N PRO A 460 -4.96 -6.16 5.68
CA PRO A 460 -4.04 -6.51 6.74
C PRO A 460 -4.69 -7.33 7.85
N ASP A 461 -4.09 -8.48 8.15
CA ASP A 461 -4.49 -9.25 9.32
C ASP A 461 -4.01 -8.54 10.60
N ARG A 462 -4.85 -8.61 11.62
CA ARG A 462 -4.68 -8.02 12.95
C ARG A 462 -5.46 -8.82 13.98
N THR A 463 -5.03 -8.70 15.22
CA THR A 463 -5.75 -9.32 16.34
C THR A 463 -7.19 -8.84 16.39
N ARG A 464 -8.08 -9.79 16.64
CA ARG A 464 -9.50 -9.52 16.85
C ARG A 464 -9.69 -8.76 18.15
N SER A 465 -10.55 -7.75 18.11
CA SER A 465 -11.03 -7.10 19.32
C SER A 465 -11.87 -8.05 20.17
N ALA A 466 -12.19 -7.64 21.40
CA ALA A 466 -13.13 -8.37 22.24
C ALA A 466 -14.51 -8.51 21.57
N ALA A 467 -14.98 -7.48 20.86
CA ALA A 467 -16.25 -7.50 20.15
C ALA A 467 -16.22 -8.50 18.98
N GLU A 468 -15.15 -8.50 18.18
CA GLU A 468 -14.96 -9.49 17.10
C GLU A 468 -14.92 -10.93 17.65
N ASN A 469 -14.31 -11.15 18.81
CA ASN A 469 -14.26 -12.48 19.43
C ASN A 469 -15.64 -12.97 19.90
N ILE A 470 -16.49 -12.08 20.42
CA ILE A 470 -17.87 -12.42 20.78
C ILE A 470 -18.64 -12.86 19.52
N LEU A 471 -18.54 -12.09 18.44
CA LEU A 471 -19.19 -12.43 17.17
C LEU A 471 -18.68 -13.76 16.59
N LEU A 472 -17.39 -14.06 16.72
CA LEU A 472 -16.81 -15.33 16.31
C LEU A 472 -17.41 -16.52 17.09
N VAL A 473 -17.59 -16.37 18.41
CA VAL A 473 -18.22 -17.40 19.25
C VAL A 473 -19.68 -17.62 18.84
N GLU A 474 -20.43 -16.54 18.60
CA GLU A 474 -21.81 -16.62 18.13
C GLU A 474 -21.91 -17.27 16.74
N TRP A 475 -21.03 -16.89 15.82
CA TRP A 475 -20.96 -17.47 14.49
C TRP A 475 -20.68 -18.99 14.55
N LYS A 476 -19.74 -19.43 15.40
CA LYS A 476 -19.44 -20.86 15.61
C LYS A 476 -20.67 -21.60 16.15
N LYS A 477 -21.40 -21.03 17.11
CA LYS A 477 -22.65 -21.61 17.62
C LYS A 477 -23.69 -21.80 16.51
N CYS A 478 -23.91 -20.77 15.67
CA CYS A 478 -24.85 -20.87 14.54
C CYS A 478 -24.41 -21.93 13.52
N ARG A 479 -23.12 -21.99 13.19
CA ARG A 479 -22.55 -23.02 12.30
C ARG A 479 -22.78 -24.42 12.83
N ASP A 480 -22.47 -24.65 14.10
CA ASP A 480 -22.58 -25.98 14.73
C ASP A 480 -24.04 -26.41 14.88
N ALA A 481 -24.95 -25.44 15.06
CA ALA A 481 -26.39 -25.64 15.02
C ALA A 481 -26.97 -25.80 13.60
N LYS A 482 -26.15 -25.63 12.55
CA LYS A 482 -26.55 -25.63 11.12
C LYS A 482 -27.62 -24.59 10.77
N ASP A 483 -27.64 -23.47 11.49
CA ASP A 483 -28.50 -22.32 11.18
C ASP A 483 -27.80 -21.41 10.15
N GLY A 484 -27.99 -21.74 8.87
CA GLY A 484 -27.32 -21.03 7.78
C GLY A 484 -27.69 -19.55 7.66
N LYS A 485 -28.90 -19.15 8.07
CA LYS A 485 -29.33 -17.76 8.02
C LYS A 485 -28.63 -16.95 9.10
N ALA A 486 -28.72 -17.39 10.36
CA ALA A 486 -28.05 -16.71 11.46
C ALA A 486 -26.52 -16.75 11.29
N GLN A 487 -25.98 -17.85 10.76
CA GLN A 487 -24.56 -17.96 10.44
C GLN A 487 -24.14 -16.91 9.40
N GLY A 488 -24.94 -16.67 8.36
CA GLY A 488 -24.70 -15.62 7.36
C GLY A 488 -24.69 -14.22 7.99
N GLU A 489 -25.72 -13.89 8.76
CA GLU A 489 -25.87 -12.59 9.44
C GLU A 489 -24.69 -12.30 10.39
N ARG A 490 -24.28 -13.28 11.21
CA ARG A 490 -23.11 -13.15 12.09
C ARG A 490 -21.81 -13.00 11.31
N ASN A 491 -21.71 -13.63 10.14
CA ASN A 491 -20.54 -13.50 9.30
C ASN A 491 -20.36 -12.07 8.79
N GLU A 492 -21.44 -11.47 8.28
CA GLU A 492 -21.44 -10.07 7.84
C GLU A 492 -21.09 -9.11 8.98
N GLN A 493 -21.63 -9.34 10.18
CA GLN A 493 -21.33 -8.55 11.37
C GLN A 493 -19.86 -8.61 11.79
N MET A 494 -19.17 -9.75 11.59
CA MET A 494 -17.73 -9.84 11.87
C MET A 494 -16.92 -8.90 10.98
N TYR A 495 -17.22 -8.83 9.67
CA TYR A 495 -16.55 -7.88 8.76
C TYR A 495 -16.92 -6.43 9.08
N GLU A 496 -18.19 -6.18 9.41
CA GLU A 496 -18.67 -4.86 9.82
C GLU A 496 -17.95 -4.35 11.06
N ALA A 497 -17.88 -5.15 12.13
CA ALA A 497 -17.18 -4.79 13.36
C ALA A 497 -15.71 -4.46 13.05
N ARG A 498 -15.05 -5.32 12.27
CA ARG A 498 -13.64 -5.13 11.92
C ARG A 498 -13.38 -3.85 11.15
N LEU A 499 -14.14 -3.61 10.07
CA LEU A 499 -13.97 -2.42 9.24
C LEU A 499 -14.39 -1.15 10.00
N THR A 500 -15.43 -1.20 10.83
CA THR A 500 -15.85 -0.04 11.63
C THR A 500 -14.78 0.36 12.64
N GLU A 501 -14.17 -0.61 13.33
CA GLU A 501 -13.04 -0.36 14.23
C GLU A 501 -11.82 0.23 13.50
N ASP A 502 -11.65 -0.12 12.23
CA ASP A 502 -10.56 0.37 11.37
C ASP A 502 -10.90 1.72 10.68
N GLY A 503 -12.04 2.33 11.01
CA GLY A 503 -12.41 3.68 10.57
C GLY A 503 -13.32 3.78 9.34
N TYR A 504 -13.91 2.67 8.90
CA TYR A 504 -14.88 2.66 7.81
C TYR A 504 -16.30 2.89 8.36
N THR A 505 -17.11 3.67 7.65
CA THR A 505 -18.49 3.97 8.05
C THR A 505 -19.47 3.09 7.28
N LEU A 506 -20.28 2.31 7.99
CA LEU A 506 -21.36 1.54 7.38
C LEU A 506 -22.45 2.46 6.81
N LEU A 507 -22.82 2.24 5.55
CA LEU A 507 -23.94 2.93 4.90
C LEU A 507 -25.20 2.06 4.92
N SER A 508 -26.29 2.61 5.48
CA SER A 508 -27.57 1.92 5.57
C SER A 508 -28.33 1.89 4.23
N GLY A 509 -29.15 0.84 4.06
CA GLY A 509 -30.16 0.75 2.99
C GLY A 509 -29.69 0.12 1.67
N GLY A 510 -28.61 -0.66 1.70
CA GLY A 510 -28.09 -1.39 0.52
C GLY A 510 -28.87 -2.67 0.14
N THR A 511 -29.91 -3.03 0.90
CA THR A 511 -30.74 -4.21 0.67
C THR A 511 -32.05 -3.85 -0.03
N TYR A 512 -32.70 -4.82 -0.68
CA TYR A 512 -34.07 -4.65 -1.20
C TYR A 512 -34.95 -5.85 -0.89
N GLY A 513 -36.20 -5.57 -0.52
CA GLY A 513 -37.14 -6.58 -0.01
C GLY A 513 -36.87 -6.97 1.44
N ALA A 514 -37.86 -7.63 2.06
CA ALA A 514 -37.73 -8.20 3.40
C ALA A 514 -36.85 -9.48 3.36
N GLY A 515 -35.53 -9.30 3.20
CA GLY A 515 -34.52 -10.35 3.31
C GLY A 515 -33.79 -10.73 2.01
N GLN A 516 -32.52 -11.10 2.20
CA GLN A 516 -31.59 -11.87 1.35
C GLN A 516 -31.29 -11.42 -0.09
N ASN A 517 -31.88 -10.34 -0.60
CA ASN A 517 -31.56 -9.82 -1.92
C ASN A 517 -31.01 -8.40 -1.82
N GLY A 518 -29.71 -8.23 -2.05
CA GLY A 518 -29.06 -6.92 -1.94
C GLY A 518 -27.57 -7.01 -1.74
N PHE A 519 -26.96 -5.90 -1.36
CA PHE A 519 -25.57 -5.85 -0.94
C PHE A 519 -25.46 -6.38 0.50
N ASP A 520 -24.45 -7.21 0.79
CA ASP A 520 -24.21 -7.66 2.18
C ASP A 520 -23.87 -6.45 3.05
N ARG A 521 -22.83 -5.68 2.67
CA ARG A 521 -22.48 -4.42 3.33
C ARG A 521 -21.94 -3.38 2.35
N VAL A 522 -22.16 -2.11 2.67
CA VAL A 522 -21.62 -0.96 1.92
C VAL A 522 -20.93 -0.04 2.91
N PHE A 523 -19.68 0.32 2.64
CA PHE A 523 -18.91 1.22 3.49
C PHE A 523 -18.45 2.46 2.73
N GLU A 524 -18.36 3.57 3.45
CA GLU A 524 -17.54 4.73 3.09
C GLU A 524 -16.23 4.65 3.87
N GLY A 525 -15.10 4.65 3.17
CA GLY A 525 -13.77 4.61 3.80
C GLY A 525 -13.25 5.97 4.24
N PRO A 526 -12.08 6.01 4.91
CA PRO A 526 -11.49 7.24 5.46
C PRO A 526 -11.26 8.37 4.45
N THR A 527 -11.10 8.03 3.17
CA THR A 527 -10.89 8.98 2.06
C THR A 527 -12.18 9.33 1.30
N GLY A 528 -13.34 8.83 1.74
CA GLY A 528 -14.63 9.00 1.07
C GLY A 528 -14.89 8.02 -0.09
N ASN A 529 -13.99 7.05 -0.30
CA ASN A 529 -14.20 5.99 -1.29
C ASN A 529 -15.31 5.03 -0.85
N ILE A 530 -16.06 4.50 -1.82
CA ILE A 530 -17.20 3.62 -1.56
C ILE A 530 -16.83 2.17 -1.85
N TYR A 531 -17.06 1.32 -0.85
CA TYR A 531 -16.73 -0.10 -0.84
C TYR A 531 -18.00 -0.94 -0.76
N LEU A 532 -18.19 -1.78 -1.77
CA LEU A 532 -19.24 -2.79 -1.77
C LEU A 532 -18.63 -4.13 -1.36
N LEU A 533 -19.16 -4.72 -0.29
CA LEU A 533 -18.70 -6.00 0.25
C LEU A 533 -19.73 -7.10 -0.02
N GLU A 534 -19.23 -8.24 -0.51
CA GLU A 534 -19.91 -9.54 -0.47
C GLU A 534 -19.09 -10.47 0.43
N VAL A 535 -19.75 -11.30 1.23
CA VAL A 535 -19.11 -12.24 2.14
C VAL A 535 -19.51 -13.69 1.82
N LYS A 536 -18.52 -14.60 1.83
CA LYS A 536 -18.70 -16.04 1.64
C LYS A 536 -18.02 -16.86 2.74
N HIS A 537 -18.45 -18.12 2.87
CA HIS A 537 -17.70 -19.12 3.63
C HIS A 537 -16.83 -19.94 2.70
N VAL A 538 -15.65 -20.34 3.16
CA VAL A 538 -14.74 -21.22 2.42
C VAL A 538 -14.26 -22.37 3.29
N SER A 539 -14.40 -23.58 2.76
CA SER A 539 -13.91 -24.81 3.36
C SER A 539 -12.53 -25.19 2.84
N LYS A 540 -11.81 -26.03 3.58
CA LYS A 540 -10.58 -26.65 3.08
C LYS A 540 -10.92 -27.80 2.13
N LYS A 541 -10.16 -27.91 1.05
CA LYS A 541 -10.17 -29.08 0.16
C LYS A 541 -9.53 -30.28 0.90
N PRO A 542 -9.72 -31.52 0.42
CA PRO A 542 -9.03 -32.69 0.97
C PRO A 542 -7.49 -32.57 0.98
N SER A 543 -6.91 -31.73 0.11
CA SER A 543 -5.48 -31.41 0.09
C SER A 543 -5.02 -30.50 1.25
N GLY A 544 -5.94 -29.98 2.07
CA GLY A 544 -5.67 -29.02 3.14
C GLY A 544 -5.68 -27.54 2.71
N GLU A 545 -5.68 -27.27 1.40
CA GLU A 545 -5.75 -25.92 0.83
C GLU A 545 -7.16 -25.32 0.93
N LEU A 546 -7.26 -23.98 0.99
CA LEU A 546 -8.56 -23.31 0.94
C LEU A 546 -9.30 -23.53 -0.40
N GLY A 547 -10.62 -23.58 -0.30
CA GLY A 547 -11.56 -23.70 -1.41
C GLY A 547 -11.56 -22.48 -2.34
N ASN A 548 -12.37 -22.59 -3.41
CA ASN A 548 -12.71 -21.41 -4.21
C ASN A 548 -13.91 -20.70 -3.58
N ALA A 549 -13.91 -19.38 -3.62
CA ALA A 549 -15.11 -18.59 -3.38
C ALA A 549 -15.83 -18.35 -4.71
N SER A 550 -17.12 -18.64 -4.77
CA SER A 550 -17.97 -18.48 -5.96
C SER A 550 -19.03 -17.42 -5.67
N LEU A 551 -19.18 -16.49 -6.61
CA LEU A 551 -20.24 -15.50 -6.59
C LEU A 551 -21.46 -16.02 -7.36
N GLY A 552 -22.64 -15.84 -6.77
CA GLY A 552 -23.91 -16.29 -7.31
C GLY A 552 -24.21 -15.68 -8.68
N SER A 553 -25.02 -16.39 -9.47
CA SER A 553 -25.46 -15.93 -10.80
C SER A 553 -26.97 -15.70 -10.80
N MET A 554 -27.40 -14.57 -11.36
CA MET A 554 -28.76 -14.34 -11.82
C MET A 554 -28.84 -14.66 -13.33
N THR A 555 -30.06 -14.77 -13.87
CA THR A 555 -30.32 -15.15 -15.27
C THR A 555 -29.43 -14.43 -16.29
N ASP A 556 -29.13 -13.14 -16.06
CA ASP A 556 -28.39 -12.30 -17.01
C ASP A 556 -27.24 -11.49 -16.37
N ALA A 557 -26.86 -11.77 -15.12
CA ALA A 557 -25.78 -11.04 -14.44
C ALA A 557 -25.19 -11.88 -13.30
N ARG A 558 -23.89 -11.74 -13.06
CA ARG A 558 -23.24 -12.37 -11.90
C ARG A 558 -23.15 -11.37 -10.75
N GLN A 559 -23.29 -11.83 -9.51
CA GLN A 559 -23.11 -10.98 -8.32
C GLN A 559 -21.80 -10.19 -8.42
N MET A 560 -21.83 -8.95 -7.97
CA MET A 560 -20.71 -8.00 -8.01
C MET A 560 -20.28 -7.51 -9.42
N THR A 561 -20.91 -7.91 -10.53
CA THR A 561 -20.70 -7.21 -11.81
C THR A 561 -21.41 -5.85 -11.82
N ASP A 562 -20.99 -4.90 -12.66
CA ASP A 562 -21.66 -3.59 -12.69
C ASP A 562 -23.14 -3.74 -13.09
N LYS A 563 -23.44 -4.66 -14.02
CA LYS A 563 -24.81 -4.99 -14.39
C LYS A 563 -25.65 -5.49 -13.20
N TRP A 564 -25.08 -6.35 -12.35
CA TRP A 564 -25.75 -6.79 -11.14
C TRP A 564 -25.93 -5.65 -10.13
N VAL A 565 -24.91 -4.82 -9.91
CA VAL A 565 -24.98 -3.68 -9.00
C VAL A 565 -26.10 -2.72 -9.42
N ARG A 566 -26.20 -2.36 -10.71
CA ARG A 566 -27.29 -1.51 -11.23
C ARG A 566 -28.67 -2.10 -10.98
N ARG A 567 -28.80 -3.43 -11.09
CA ARG A 567 -30.06 -4.13 -10.82
C ARG A 567 -30.44 -4.07 -9.35
N VAL A 568 -29.49 -4.29 -8.44
CA VAL A 568 -29.71 -4.16 -7.00
C VAL A 568 -30.17 -2.73 -6.67
N LEU A 569 -29.46 -1.73 -7.19
CA LEU A 569 -29.81 -0.30 -6.99
C LEU A 569 -31.21 0.06 -7.51
N GLY A 570 -31.66 -0.55 -8.61
CA GLY A 570 -32.99 -0.34 -9.17
C GLY A 570 -34.14 -0.89 -8.32
N PHE A 571 -33.85 -1.81 -7.40
CA PHE A 571 -34.84 -2.38 -6.48
C PHE A 571 -34.72 -1.84 -5.04
N SER A 572 -33.56 -1.32 -4.66
CA SER A 572 -33.33 -0.69 -3.35
C SER A 572 -34.00 0.66 -3.23
N ASP A 573 -34.19 1.12 -1.99
CA ASP A 573 -34.66 2.49 -1.71
C ASP A 573 -33.69 3.52 -2.33
N PRO A 574 -34.14 4.32 -3.31
CA PRO A 574 -33.29 5.30 -4.00
C PRO A 574 -32.85 6.45 -3.09
N THR A 575 -33.53 6.67 -1.96
CA THR A 575 -33.18 7.72 -0.99
C THR A 575 -32.17 7.27 0.06
N SER A 576 -31.87 5.96 0.12
CA SER A 576 -30.90 5.43 1.06
C SER A 576 -29.47 5.94 0.79
N ALA A 577 -28.69 6.04 1.87
CA ALA A 577 -27.29 6.46 1.80
C ALA A 577 -26.46 5.51 0.92
N ALA A 578 -26.64 4.19 1.08
CA ALA A 578 -25.95 3.19 0.30
C ALA A 578 -26.31 3.30 -1.20
N ASN A 579 -27.58 3.41 -1.56
CA ASN A 579 -27.98 3.51 -2.97
C ASN A 579 -27.37 4.75 -3.63
N THR A 580 -27.49 5.90 -2.98
CA THR A 580 -26.93 7.17 -3.47
C THR A 580 -25.42 7.09 -3.67
N ALA A 581 -24.70 6.57 -2.68
CA ALA A 581 -23.24 6.50 -2.70
C ALA A 581 -22.73 5.52 -3.76
N VAL A 582 -23.29 4.30 -3.81
CA VAL A 582 -22.91 3.26 -4.78
C VAL A 582 -23.26 3.71 -6.20
N SER A 583 -24.44 4.30 -6.42
CA SER A 583 -24.83 4.83 -7.74
C SER A 583 -23.82 5.87 -8.27
N LYS A 584 -23.39 6.82 -7.42
CA LYS A 584 -22.39 7.84 -7.78
C LYS A 584 -21.01 7.25 -8.05
N ALA A 585 -20.55 6.33 -7.19
CA ALA A 585 -19.25 5.69 -7.34
C ALA A 585 -19.21 4.83 -8.61
N LEU A 586 -20.27 4.05 -8.86
CA LEU A 586 -20.40 3.22 -10.06
C LEU A 586 -20.40 4.06 -11.33
N ALA A 587 -21.18 5.14 -11.39
CA ALA A 587 -21.25 6.03 -12.55
C ALA A 587 -19.90 6.68 -12.89
N ARG A 588 -19.02 6.86 -11.91
CA ARG A 588 -17.67 7.41 -12.08
C ARG A 588 -16.60 6.34 -12.33
N GLY A 589 -16.98 5.05 -12.33
CA GLY A 589 -16.03 3.94 -12.39
C GLY A 589 -15.11 3.84 -11.17
N GLN A 590 -15.53 4.40 -10.02
CA GLN A 590 -14.75 4.50 -8.78
C GLN A 590 -15.30 3.61 -7.65
N LEU A 591 -16.20 2.66 -7.96
CA LEU A 591 -16.74 1.73 -6.97
C LEU A 591 -15.70 0.65 -6.66
N PHE A 592 -15.29 0.55 -5.39
CA PHE A 592 -14.46 -0.55 -4.91
C PHE A 592 -15.36 -1.75 -4.60
N LYS A 593 -14.93 -2.93 -5.05
CA LYS A 593 -15.65 -4.19 -4.84
C LYS A 593 -14.76 -5.12 -4.03
N LEU A 594 -15.31 -5.67 -2.97
CA LEU A 594 -14.61 -6.48 -2.00
C LEU A 594 -15.27 -7.86 -1.89
N LEU A 595 -14.44 -8.87 -1.69
CA LEU A 595 -14.88 -10.20 -1.29
C LEU A 595 -14.26 -10.54 0.06
N GLY A 596 -15.12 -10.75 1.05
CA GLY A 596 -14.77 -11.37 2.33
C GLY A 596 -14.97 -12.88 2.26
N THR A 597 -14.00 -13.66 2.71
CA THR A 597 -14.11 -15.12 2.83
C THR A 597 -13.74 -15.56 4.22
N THR A 598 -14.67 -16.26 4.87
CA THR A 598 -14.49 -16.75 6.24
C THR A 598 -14.18 -18.23 6.23
N THR A 599 -13.03 -18.60 6.80
CA THR A 599 -12.60 -19.99 6.92
C THR A 599 -13.40 -20.74 7.98
N GLU A 600 -13.27 -22.07 8.02
CA GLU A 600 -13.94 -22.91 9.01
C GLU A 600 -13.57 -22.54 10.46
N ASP A 601 -12.33 -22.15 10.72
CA ASP A 601 -11.86 -21.68 12.04
C ASP A 601 -12.28 -20.24 12.37
N GLY A 602 -12.83 -19.53 11.38
CA GLY A 602 -13.36 -18.18 11.48
C GLY A 602 -12.38 -17.08 11.11
N GLN A 603 -11.25 -17.40 10.47
CA GLN A 603 -10.33 -16.42 9.89
C GLN A 603 -11.05 -15.61 8.81
N LEU A 604 -10.92 -14.28 8.88
CA LEU A 604 -11.47 -13.36 7.90
C LEU A 604 -10.39 -13.05 6.87
N ILE A 605 -10.69 -13.28 5.60
CA ILE A 605 -9.80 -12.95 4.48
C ILE A 605 -10.58 -11.98 3.60
N LEU A 606 -10.12 -10.74 3.48
CA LEU A 606 -10.78 -9.69 2.72
C LEU A 606 -9.86 -9.21 1.60
N PHE A 607 -10.36 -9.10 0.37
CA PHE A 607 -9.55 -8.65 -0.77
C PHE A 607 -10.40 -7.91 -1.80
N LYS A 608 -9.75 -7.04 -2.60
CA LYS A 608 -10.39 -6.35 -3.72
C LYS A 608 -10.60 -7.30 -4.88
N ILE A 609 -11.74 -7.19 -5.54
CA ILE A 609 -12.10 -8.01 -6.68
C ILE A 609 -12.39 -7.19 -7.94
N ASP A 610 -12.08 -7.79 -9.07
CA ASP A 610 -12.45 -7.32 -10.40
C ASP A 610 -13.29 -8.38 -11.11
N MET A 611 -14.53 -7.97 -11.42
CA MET A 611 -15.55 -8.79 -12.07
C MET A 611 -15.71 -8.47 -13.57
N SER A 612 -14.90 -7.55 -14.12
CA SER A 612 -14.99 -7.11 -15.52
C SER A 612 -14.95 -8.27 -16.53
N LEU A 613 -14.25 -9.36 -16.20
CA LEU A 613 -14.13 -10.51 -17.08
C LEU A 613 -15.47 -11.22 -17.35
N VAL A 614 -16.43 -11.07 -16.45
CA VAL A 614 -17.73 -11.75 -16.49
C VAL A 614 -18.89 -10.76 -16.47
N ASP A 615 -18.61 -9.49 -16.83
CA ASP A 615 -19.60 -8.42 -16.93
C ASP A 615 -20.06 -8.31 -18.40
N PHE A 616 -21.04 -9.16 -18.77
CA PHE A 616 -21.61 -9.28 -20.12
C PHE A 616 -23.08 -8.88 -20.21
#